data_AF-T0I9F8-F1
#
_entry.id   AF-T0I9F8-F1
#
_cell.length_a   1.000
_cell.length_b   1.000
_cell.length_c   1.000
_cell.angle_alpha   90.00
_cell.angle_beta   90.00
_cell.angle_gamma   90.00
#
_symmetry.space_group_name_H-M   'P 1'
#
loop_
_entity.id
_entity.type
_entity.pdbx_description
1 polymer ?
#
loop_
_entity_poly.entity_id
_entity_poly.type
_entity_poly.pdbx_seq_one_letter_code
_entity_poly.pdbx_strand_id
1 'polypeptide(L)'
;MYSYLYSLSEGDHLPSHILFLHEGVKLVTADAPVLNILKTLVDKGVTIYACGICLDFYNLKDQVKVGEIGNMYLNMDIMAEAEKVITLG
;
A
#
# COMPACT_ATOMS: atom_id res chain seq x y z
N MET A 1 8.62 7.65 -6.48
CA MET A 1 7.58 7.21 -5.52
C MET A 1 7.42 8.16 -4.34
N TYR A 2 8.49 8.49 -3.59
CA TYR A 2 8.41 9.34 -2.38
C TYR A 2 7.59 10.63 -2.57
N SER A 3 7.96 11.49 -3.53
CA SER A 3 7.29 12.79 -3.72
C SER A 3 5.81 12.67 -4.04
N TYR A 4 5.40 11.60 -4.74
CA TYR A 4 3.99 11.36 -5.05
C TYR A 4 3.20 10.99 -3.80
N LEU A 5 3.70 10.03 -3.00
CA LEU A 5 3.05 9.64 -1.75
C LEU A 5 2.99 10.80 -0.75
N TYR A 6 4.05 11.62 -0.70
CA TYR A 6 4.05 12.84 0.12
C TYR A 6 2.94 13.79 -0.32
N SER A 7 2.88 14.17 -1.60
CA SER A 7 1.82 15.05 -2.12
C SER A 7 0.43 14.46 -1.93
N LEU A 8 0.27 13.13 -2.07
CA LEU A 8 -0.99 12.45 -1.79
C LEU A 8 -1.39 12.59 -0.32
N SER A 9 -0.44 12.40 0.61
CA SER A 9 -0.69 12.53 2.04
C SER A 9 -1.03 13.95 2.49
N GLU A 10 -0.57 14.97 1.76
CA GLU A 10 -0.90 16.37 2.04
C GLU A 10 -2.24 16.81 1.43
N GLY A 11 -2.78 16.04 0.49
CA GLY A 11 -4.04 16.35 -0.18
C GLY A 11 -5.30 15.92 0.58
N ASP A 12 -6.44 16.39 0.09
CA ASP A 12 -7.78 16.06 0.60
C ASP A 12 -8.49 14.96 -0.20
N HIS A 13 -8.07 14.73 -1.46
CA HIS A 13 -8.65 13.73 -2.34
C HIS A 13 -7.83 12.44 -2.28
N LEU A 14 -8.24 11.53 -1.40
CA LEU A 14 -7.53 10.28 -1.14
C LEU A 14 -8.21 9.08 -1.81
N PRO A 15 -7.45 8.07 -2.25
CA PRO A 15 -8.03 6.79 -2.63
C PRO A 15 -8.59 6.08 -1.39
N SER A 16 -9.60 5.25 -1.57
CA SER A 16 -10.10 4.38 -0.50
C SER A 16 -9.08 3.29 -0.14
N HIS A 17 -8.36 2.77 -1.14
CA HIS A 17 -7.40 1.68 -0.99
C HIS A 17 -6.09 1.94 -1.73
N ILE A 18 -4.97 1.51 -1.15
CA ILE A 18 -3.66 1.39 -1.81
C ILE A 18 -3.20 -0.06 -1.72
N LEU A 19 -2.93 -0.67 -2.86
CA LEU A 19 -2.48 -2.06 -2.97
C LEU A 19 -1.00 -2.09 -3.39
N PHE A 20 -0.13 -2.62 -2.52
CA PHE A 20 1.28 -2.85 -2.83
C PHE A 20 1.48 -4.27 -3.37
N LEU A 21 1.95 -4.35 -4.62
CA LEU A 21 2.26 -5.59 -5.35
C LEU A 21 3.74 -5.60 -5.75
N HIS A 22 4.27 -6.80 -6.06
CA HIS A 22 5.67 -6.99 -6.48
C HIS A 22 6.67 -6.29 -5.54
N GLU A 23 7.65 -5.55 -6.07
CA GLU A 23 8.62 -4.81 -5.27
C GLU A 23 8.01 -3.68 -4.45
N GLY A 24 6.79 -3.25 -4.76
CA GLY A 24 6.06 -2.23 -3.99
C GLY A 24 5.86 -2.63 -2.53
N VAL A 25 5.82 -3.94 -2.21
CA VAL A 25 5.68 -4.40 -0.82
C VAL A 25 6.85 -4.01 0.08
N LYS A 26 8.01 -3.65 -0.49
CA LYS A 26 9.15 -3.13 0.25
C LYS A 26 8.85 -1.76 0.89
N LEU A 27 7.82 -1.04 0.42
CA LEU A 27 7.48 0.29 0.92
C LEU A 27 6.69 0.25 2.23
N VAL A 28 6.10 -0.89 2.60
CA VAL A 28 5.35 -1.06 3.86
C VAL A 28 6.23 -1.61 4.99
N THR A 29 7.52 -1.84 4.77
CA THR A 29 8.43 -2.46 5.74
C THR A 29 9.21 -1.43 6.57
N ALA A 30 9.90 -1.90 7.61
CA ALA A 30 10.56 -1.07 8.62
C ALA A 30 11.55 -0.03 8.06
N ASP A 31 12.28 -0.37 6.99
CA ASP A 31 13.35 0.47 6.44
C ASP A 31 12.85 1.39 5.30
N ALA A 32 11.55 1.40 5.03
CA ALA A 32 11.00 2.20 3.94
C ALA A 32 11.04 3.71 4.28
N PRO A 33 11.63 4.56 3.42
CA PRO A 33 11.71 6.00 3.67
C PRO A 33 10.33 6.68 3.67
N VAL A 34 9.30 6.00 3.16
CA VAL A 34 7.92 6.49 3.08
C VAL A 34 7.02 6.01 4.22
N LEU A 35 7.56 5.27 5.20
CA LEU A 35 6.74 4.57 6.19
C LEU A 35 5.82 5.51 6.99
N ASN A 36 6.34 6.68 7.41
CA ASN A 36 5.53 7.67 8.13
C ASN A 36 4.45 8.30 7.24
N ILE A 37 4.73 8.48 5.95
CA ILE A 37 3.74 8.98 4.97
C ILE A 37 2.59 7.98 4.83
N LEU A 38 2.90 6.69 4.75
CA LEU A 38 1.88 5.64 4.67
C LEU A 38 1.03 5.57 5.95
N LYS A 39 1.63 5.77 7.12
CA LYS A 39 0.88 5.86 8.39
C LYS A 39 -0.07 7.06 8.40
N THR A 40 0.38 8.23 7.94
CA THR A 40 -0.49 9.40 7.79
C THR A 40 -1.68 9.11 6.86
N LEU A 41 -1.48 8.38 5.77
CA LEU A 41 -2.57 7.98 4.87
C LEU A 41 -3.57 7.06 5.59
N VAL A 42 -3.09 6.09 6.38
CA VAL A 42 -3.95 5.22 7.20
C VAL A 42 -4.74 6.03 8.24
N ASP A 43 -4.10 6.99 8.92
CA ASP A 43 -4.75 7.87 9.89
C ASP A 43 -5.84 8.75 9.24
N LYS A 44 -5.69 9.05 7.95
CA LYS A 44 -6.69 9.75 7.12
C LYS A 44 -7.76 8.82 6.52
N GLY A 45 -7.76 7.53 6.87
CA GLY A 45 -8.78 6.56 6.46
C GLY A 45 -8.47 5.77 5.19
N VAL A 46 -7.25 5.87 4.65
CA VAL A 46 -6.83 5.05 3.50
C VAL A 46 -6.50 3.64 3.96
N THR A 47 -7.13 2.63 3.36
CA THR A 47 -6.82 1.22 3.65
C THR A 47 -5.62 0.78 2.82
N ILE A 48 -4.61 0.18 3.45
CA ILE A 48 -3.40 -0.30 2.76
C ILE A 48 -3.33 -1.82 2.82
N TYR A 49 -3.16 -2.46 1.66
CA TYR A 49 -2.87 -3.89 1.56
C TYR A 49 -1.51 -4.14 0.91
N ALA A 50 -0.77 -5.11 1.45
CA ALA A 50 0.45 -5.62 0.85
C ALA A 50 0.28 -7.08 0.42
N CYS A 51 0.66 -7.40 -0.81
CA CYS A 51 0.60 -8.75 -1.36
C CYS A 51 1.38 -9.76 -0.49
N GLY A 52 0.66 -10.71 0.14
CA GLY A 52 1.27 -11.72 1.00
C GLY A 52 2.26 -12.65 0.30
N ILE A 53 1.95 -13.07 -0.94
CA ILE A 53 2.86 -13.93 -1.75
C ILE A 53 4.14 -13.17 -2.11
N CYS A 54 4.03 -11.87 -2.38
CA CYS A 54 5.17 -11.02 -2.72
C CYS A 54 6.05 -10.81 -1.48
N LEU A 55 5.45 -10.56 -0.32
CA LEU A 55 6.15 -10.48 0.97
C LEU A 55 6.87 -11.79 1.31
N ASP A 56 6.23 -12.94 1.08
CA ASP A 56 6.86 -14.26 1.21
C ASP A 56 8.07 -14.39 0.31
N PHE A 57 7.93 -14.06 -0.97
CA PHE A 57 9.02 -14.15 -1.94
C PHE A 57 10.26 -13.34 -1.53
N TYR A 58 10.06 -12.18 -0.90
CA TYR A 58 11.17 -11.34 -0.42
C TYR A 58 11.58 -11.63 1.05
N ASN A 59 10.97 -12.60 1.74
CA ASN A 59 11.15 -12.85 3.18
C ASN A 59 10.92 -11.59 4.05
N LEU A 60 9.86 -10.83 3.75
CA LEU A 60 9.57 -9.53 4.37
C LEU A 60 8.31 -9.53 5.25
N LYS A 61 7.59 -10.65 5.41
CA LYS A 61 6.33 -10.69 6.16
C LYS A 61 6.42 -10.10 7.56
N ASP A 62 7.44 -10.48 8.34
CA ASP A 62 7.63 -10.00 9.72
C ASP A 62 8.12 -8.55 9.80
N GLN A 63 8.45 -7.94 8.65
CA GLN A 63 8.94 -6.58 8.57
C GLN A 63 7.85 -5.56 8.24
N VAL A 64 6.63 -5.99 7.94
CA VAL A 64 5.49 -5.08 7.65
C VAL A 64 5.21 -4.21 8.87
N LYS A 65 5.18 -2.88 8.67
CA LYS A 65 4.96 -1.87 9.73
C LYS A 65 3.74 -0.98 9.50
N VAL A 66 3.05 -1.13 8.36
CA VAL A 66 1.84 -0.38 8.04
C VAL A 66 0.96 -1.18 7.07
N GLY A 67 -0.36 -1.09 7.23
CA GLY A 67 -1.33 -1.82 6.41
C GLY A 67 -1.47 -3.29 6.80
N GLU A 68 -2.29 -4.00 6.03
CA GLU A 68 -2.62 -5.40 6.22
C GLU A 68 -1.99 -6.29 5.14
N ILE A 69 -1.69 -7.54 5.51
CA ILE A 69 -1.23 -8.54 4.53
C ILE A 69 -2.45 -9.07 3.79
N GLY A 70 -2.58 -8.70 2.52
CA GLY A 70 -3.65 -9.15 1.64
C GLY A 70 -3.34 -10.46 0.91
N ASN A 71 -4.34 -10.96 0.19
CA ASN A 71 -4.22 -12.07 -0.74
C ASN A 71 -4.74 -11.66 -2.13
N MET A 72 -4.55 -12.52 -3.13
CA MET A 72 -4.91 -12.17 -4.51
C MET A 72 -6.43 -12.10 -4.75
N TYR A 73 -7.26 -12.85 -4.02
CA TYR A 73 -8.71 -12.74 -4.13
C TYR A 73 -9.19 -11.37 -3.64
N LEU A 74 -8.75 -10.97 -2.44
CA LEU A 74 -9.06 -9.66 -1.87
C LEU A 74 -8.62 -8.51 -2.78
N ASN A 75 -7.38 -8.57 -3.28
CA ASN A 75 -6.87 -7.52 -4.18
C ASN A 75 -7.70 -7.45 -5.48
N MET A 76 -8.06 -8.60 -6.06
CA MET A 76 -8.90 -8.67 -7.25
C MET A 76 -10.29 -8.06 -7.00
N ASP A 77 -10.94 -8.41 -5.89
CA ASP A 77 -12.27 -7.90 -5.54
C ASP A 77 -12.25 -6.39 -5.34
N ILE A 78 -11.29 -5.87 -4.56
CA ILE A 78 -11.10 -4.41 -4.36
C ILE A 78 -10.92 -3.70 -5.70
N MET A 79 -10.10 -4.25 -6.60
CA MET A 79 -9.85 -3.64 -7.91
C MET A 79 -11.06 -3.72 -8.84
N ALA A 80 -11.85 -4.79 -8.78
CA ALA A 80 -13.03 -4.98 -9.61
C ALA A 80 -14.21 -4.11 -9.17
N GLU A 81 -14.33 -3.84 -7.87
CA GLU A 81 -15.37 -2.99 -7.29
C GLU A 81 -15.02 -1.49 -7.32
N ALA A 82 -13.73 -1.14 -7.49
CA ALA A 82 -13.30 0.24 -7.55
C ALA A 82 -13.83 0.95 -8.80
N GLU A 83 -14.39 2.15 -8.63
CA GLU A 83 -14.79 3.02 -9.74
C GLU A 83 -13.62 3.36 -10.67
N LYS A 84 -12.41 3.44 -10.10
CA LYS A 84 -11.19 3.75 -10.83
C LYS A 84 -9.98 3.10 -10.19
N VAL A 85 -9.21 2.38 -11.00
CA VAL A 85 -7.90 1.86 -10.63
C VAL A 85 -6.81 2.74 -11.23
N ILE A 86 -5.86 3.19 -10.42
CA ILE A 86 -4.67 3.93 -10.87
C ILE A 86 -3.45 3.07 -10.56
N THR A 87 -2.73 2.68 -11.62
CA THR A 87 -1.50 1.88 -11.49
C THR A 87 -0.28 2.79 -11.59
N LEU A 88 0.63 2.65 -10.62
CA LEU A 88 1.93 3.33 -10.59
C LEU A 88 3.02 2.25 -10.60
N GLY A 89 3.91 2.30 -11.59
CA GLY A 89 4.98 1.32 -11.79
C GLY A 89 6.27 1.97 -12.26
#